data_AF-A0A438AW19-F1
#
_entry.id   AF-A0A438AW19-F1
#
_cell.length_a   1.000
_cell.length_b   1.000
_cell.length_c   1.000
_cell.angle_alpha   90.00
_cell.angle_beta   90.00
_cell.angle_gamma   90.00
#
_symmetry.space_group_name_H-M   'P 1'
#
loop_
_entity.id
_entity.type
_entity.pdbx_description
1 polymer ?
#
loop_
_entity_poly.entity_id
_entity_poly.type
_entity_poly.pdbx_seq_one_letter_code
_entity_poly.pdbx_strand_id
1 'polypeptide(L)'
;MSNADVAELGYETARDELVDVVKTLEQGGLDLDASLALWERGEALARRCEEHLAGARRRVEQALAHAEEDLTHTEEVHTEDEDTGDAD
;
A
#
# COMPACT_ATOMS: atom_id res chain seq x y z
N MET A 1 -17.95 6.02 20.42
CA MET A 1 -16.49 6.27 20.45
C MET A 1 -16.11 6.80 19.09
N SER A 2 -15.28 7.84 18.97
CA SER A 2 -14.90 8.35 17.65
C SER A 2 -13.90 7.40 16.99
N ASN A 3 -14.16 6.93 15.78
CA ASN A 3 -13.19 6.18 14.96
C ASN A 3 -12.06 7.05 14.39
N ALA A 4 -11.83 8.23 14.99
CA ALA A 4 -10.78 9.17 14.57
C ALA A 4 -9.38 8.67 14.96
N ASP A 5 -9.28 7.88 16.03
CA ASP A 5 -8.06 7.22 16.49
C ASP A 5 -7.50 6.26 15.44
N VAL A 6 -8.38 5.59 14.68
CA VAL A 6 -8.01 4.61 13.65
C VAL A 6 -7.07 5.21 12.60
N ALA A 7 -7.20 6.50 12.28
CA ALA A 7 -6.36 7.19 11.30
C ALA A 7 -4.87 7.24 11.72
N GLU A 8 -4.58 7.15 13.02
CA GLU A 8 -3.23 7.21 13.57
C GLU A 8 -2.57 5.83 13.67
N LEU A 9 -3.32 4.75 13.50
CA LEU A 9 -2.82 3.38 13.67
C LEU A 9 -1.82 2.97 12.57
N GLY A 10 -0.82 2.18 12.98
CA GLY A 10 0.02 1.41 12.08
C GLY A 10 -0.75 0.24 11.45
N TYR A 11 -0.19 -0.35 10.37
CA TYR A 11 -0.85 -1.42 9.62
C TYR A 11 -1.13 -2.65 10.49
N GLU A 12 -0.13 -3.13 11.24
CA GLU A 12 -0.26 -4.35 12.06
C GLU A 12 -1.31 -4.17 13.15
N THR A 13 -1.29 -3.04 13.84
CA THR A 13 -2.27 -2.73 14.89
C THR A 13 -3.68 -2.61 14.31
N ALA A 14 -3.85 -1.89 13.19
CA ALA A 14 -5.14 -1.76 12.54
C ALA A 14 -5.70 -3.12 12.07
N ARG A 15 -4.83 -3.98 11.51
CA ARG A 15 -5.19 -5.34 11.08
C ARG A 15 -5.61 -6.21 12.26
N ASP A 16 -4.82 -6.24 13.33
CA ASP A 16 -5.09 -7.09 14.48
C ASP A 16 -6.41 -6.68 15.16
N GLU A 17 -6.65 -5.38 15.26
CA GLU A 17 -7.92 -4.88 15.79
C GLU A 17 -9.11 -5.19 14.87
N LEU A 18 -8.94 -5.07 13.55
CA LEU A 18 -9.98 -5.45 12.59
C LEU A 18 -10.37 -6.92 12.74
N VAL A 19 -9.37 -7.80 12.91
CA VAL A 19 -9.59 -9.22 13.13
C VAL A 19 -10.42 -9.45 14.40
N ASP A 20 -10.16 -8.73 15.48
CA ASP A 20 -10.91 -8.87 16.73
C ASP A 20 -12.34 -8.31 16.63
N VAL A 21 -12.53 -7.20 15.89
CA VAL A 21 -13.86 -6.67 15.56
C VAL A 21 -14.68 -7.71 14.79
N VAL A 22 -14.10 -8.29 13.73
CA VAL A 22 -14.77 -9.32 12.91
C VAL A 22 -15.14 -10.53 13.75
N LYS A 23 -14.20 -11.07 14.55
CA LYS A 23 -14.49 -12.19 15.46
C LYS A 23 -15.65 -11.89 16.40
N THR A 24 -15.72 -10.67 16.92
CA THR A 24 -16.79 -10.27 17.85
C THR A 24 -18.13 -10.18 17.14
N LEU A 25 -18.17 -9.62 15.93
CA LEU A 25 -19.38 -9.58 15.10
C LEU A 25 -19.88 -10.99 14.74
N GLU A 26 -18.96 -11.90 14.40
CA GLU A 26 -19.28 -13.29 14.03
C GLU A 26 -19.81 -14.12 15.21
N GLN A 27 -19.36 -13.83 16.44
CA GLN A 27 -19.90 -14.47 17.65
C GLN A 27 -21.36 -14.08 17.90
N GLY A 28 -21.78 -12.90 17.45
CA GLY A 28 -23.11 -12.36 17.69
C GLY A 28 -23.37 -12.08 19.18
N GLY A 29 -24.65 -12.05 19.57
CA GLY A 29 -25.07 -11.81 20.96
C GLY A 29 -25.03 -10.34 21.40
N LEU A 30 -24.71 -9.43 20.49
CA LEU A 30 -24.78 -7.99 20.68
C LEU A 30 -26.17 -7.46 20.28
N ASP A 31 -26.57 -6.35 20.88
CA ASP A 31 -27.70 -5.58 20.38
C ASP A 31 -27.33 -4.86 19.07
N LEU A 32 -28.34 -4.26 18.44
CA LEU A 32 -28.19 -3.59 17.15
C LEU A 32 -27.20 -2.43 17.22
N ASP A 33 -27.29 -1.59 18.26
CA ASP A 33 -26.47 -0.40 18.38
C ASP A 33 -24.99 -0.77 18.58
N ALA A 34 -24.69 -1.77 19.41
CA ALA A 34 -23.35 -2.30 19.58
C ALA A 34 -22.82 -2.97 18.30
N SER A 35 -23.66 -3.70 17.59
CA SER A 35 -23.29 -4.34 16.31
C SER A 35 -22.94 -3.28 15.25
N LEU A 36 -23.72 -2.20 15.16
CA LEU A 36 -23.46 -1.09 14.25
C LEU A 36 -22.17 -0.35 14.61
N ALA A 37 -21.93 -0.07 15.90
CA ALA A 37 -20.69 0.58 16.33
C ALA A 37 -19.44 -0.24 15.99
N LEU A 38 -19.49 -1.56 16.17
CA LEU A 38 -18.40 -2.46 15.76
C LEU A 38 -18.23 -2.50 14.25
N TRP A 39 -19.32 -2.55 13.48
CA TRP A 39 -19.26 -2.51 12.03
C TRP A 39 -18.60 -1.22 11.53
N GLU A 40 -19.03 -0.05 12.01
CA GLU A 40 -18.44 1.25 11.64
C GLU A 40 -16.94 1.33 11.97
N ARG A 41 -16.54 0.74 13.10
CA ARG A 41 -15.13 0.64 13.48
C ARG A 41 -14.37 -0.30 12.56
N GLY A 42 -14.94 -1.45 12.22
CA GLY A 42 -14.40 -2.39 11.25
C GLY A 42 -14.16 -1.75 9.88
N GLU A 43 -15.12 -0.98 9.37
CA GLU A 43 -15.00 -0.23 8.11
C GLU A 43 -13.85 0.79 8.16
N ALA A 44 -13.72 1.52 9.28
CA ALA A 44 -12.62 2.47 9.46
C ALA A 44 -11.26 1.77 9.47
N LEU A 45 -11.14 0.62 10.15
CA LEU A 45 -9.90 -0.16 10.24
C LEU A 45 -9.53 -0.78 8.88
N ALA A 46 -10.51 -1.31 8.15
CA ALA A 46 -10.31 -1.85 6.80
C ALA A 46 -9.77 -0.78 5.85
N ARG A 47 -10.40 0.41 5.82
CA ARG A 47 -9.93 1.55 5.03
C ARG A 47 -8.48 1.94 5.39
N ARG A 48 -8.14 1.97 6.68
CA ARG A 48 -6.77 2.27 7.12
C ARG A 48 -5.76 1.23 6.59
N CYS A 49 -6.13 -0.05 6.62
CA CYS A 49 -5.28 -1.11 6.07
C CYS A 49 -5.07 -0.93 4.56
N GLU A 50 -6.13 -0.60 3.82
CA GLU A 50 -6.06 -0.33 2.38
C GLU A 50 -5.15 0.86 2.05
N GLU A 51 -5.22 1.95 2.81
CA GLU A 51 -4.35 3.12 2.65
C GLU A 51 -2.86 2.75 2.78
N HIS A 52 -2.52 1.95 3.80
CA HIS A 52 -1.15 1.46 4.01
C HIS A 52 -0.68 0.59 2.84
N LEU A 53 -1.52 -0.36 2.41
CA LEU A 53 -1.20 -1.26 1.30
C LEU A 53 -1.06 -0.50 -0.02
N ALA A 54 -1.92 0.49 -0.27
CA ALA A 54 -1.82 1.35 -1.44
C ALA A 54 -0.54 2.19 -1.42
N GLY A 55 -0.14 2.70 -0.25
CA GLY A 55 1.13 3.41 -0.07
C GLY A 55 2.34 2.52 -0.35
N ALA A 56 2.34 1.28 0.17
CA ALA A 56 3.40 0.31 -0.08
C ALA A 56 3.49 -0.06 -1.56
N ARG A 57 2.36 -0.30 -2.22
CA ARG A 57 2.29 -0.62 -3.64
C ARG A 57 2.90 0.49 -4.50
N ARG A 58 2.53 1.76 -4.27
CA ARG A 58 3.09 2.90 -5.00
C ARG A 58 4.61 3.00 -4.87
N ARG A 59 5.16 2.74 -3.67
CA ARG A 59 6.62 2.76 -3.45
C ARG A 59 7.33 1.66 -4.26
N VAL A 60 6.73 0.47 -4.33
CA VAL A 60 7.26 -0.63 -5.14
C VAL A 60 7.21 -0.28 -6.62
N GLU A 61 6.08 0.23 -7.10
CA GLU A 61 5.92 0.66 -8.50
C GLU A 61 6.94 1.74 -8.89
N GLN A 62 7.17 2.74 -8.03
CA GLN A 62 8.18 3.77 -8.25
C GLN A 62 9.60 3.21 -8.31
N ALA A 63 9.94 2.28 -7.40
CA ALA A 63 11.26 1.64 -7.40
C ALA A 63 11.50 0.81 -8.66
N LEU A 64 10.47 0.12 -9.17
CA LEU A 64 10.55 -0.63 -10.42
C LEU A 64 10.70 0.30 -11.64
N ALA A 65 9.92 1.38 -11.71
CA ALA A 65 10.02 2.35 -12.82
C ALA A 65 11.41 3.01 -12.89
N HIS A 66 11.98 3.40 -11.75
CA HIS A 66 13.34 3.95 -11.72
C HIS A 66 14.40 2.93 -12.14
N ALA A 67 14.24 1.66 -11.74
CA ALA A 67 15.15 0.61 -12.18
C ALA A 67 15.09 0.37 -13.70
N GLU A 68 13.91 0.48 -14.31
CA GLU A 68 13.74 0.40 -15.77
C GLU A 68 14.40 1.60 -16.48
N GLU A 69 14.22 2.82 -15.97
CA GLU A 69 14.87 4.03 -16.49
C GLU A 69 16.40 3.90 -16.45
N ASP A 70 16.98 3.45 -15.34
CA ASP A 70 18.42 3.26 -15.19
C ASP A 70 19.00 2.25 -16.22
N LEU A 71 18.26 1.18 -16.51
CA LEU A 71 18.65 0.19 -17.52
C LEU A 71 18.64 0.79 -18.93
N THR A 72 17.57 1.54 -19.28
CA THR A 72 17.47 2.20 -20.59
C THR A 72 18.53 3.27 -20.81
N HIS A 73 18.89 4.04 -19.77
CA HIS A 73 19.93 5.07 -19.88
C HIS A 73 21.33 4.47 -20.08
N THR A 74 21.56 3.24 -19.61
CA THR A 74 22.85 2.55 -19.77
C THR A 74 23.05 2.01 -21.19
N GLU A 75 21.98 1.66 -21.90
CA GLU A 75 22.03 1.15 -23.28
C GLU A 75 22.24 2.28 -24.33
N GLU A 76 21.78 3.51 -24.05
CA GLU A 76 21.91 4.64 -24.97
C GLU A 76 23.33 5.25 -25.02
N VAL A 77 24.24 4.90 -24.10
CA VAL A 77 25.61 5.45 -24.02
C VAL A 77 26.64 4.64 -24.84
N HIS A 78 26.25 3.60 -25.58
CA HIS A 78 27.19 2.71 -26.29
C HIS A 78 27.15 2.72 -27.84
N THR A 79 26.70 3.81 -28.48
CA THR A 79 26.83 3.95 -29.94
C THR A 79 27.20 5.37 -30.33
N GLU A 80 28.49 5.69 -30.42
CA GLU A 80 29.06 6.80 -31.22
C GLU A 80 30.59 6.87 -31.03
N ASP A 81 31.32 5.80 -31.37
CA ASP A 81 32.78 5.86 -31.57
C ASP A 81 33.25 4.70 -32.50
N GLU A 82 32.48 4.39 -33.56
CA GLU A 82 33.08 3.69 -34.71
C GLU A 82 33.76 4.74 -35.61
N ASP A 83 35.03 4.93 -35.28
CA ASP A 83 36.11 5.47 -36.11
C ASP A 83 36.00 4.94 -37.55
N THR A 84 35.30 5.68 -38.42
CA THR A 84 35.42 5.48 -39.86
C THR A 84 36.70 6.17 -40.30
N GLY A 85 37.81 5.46 -40.06
CA GLY A 85 39.11 5.80 -40.58
C GLY A 85 39.11 5.89 -42.11
N ASP A 86 39.74 6.96 -42.58
CA ASP A 86 40.58 7.06 -43.77
C ASP A 86 40.04 6.49 -45.10
N ALA A 87 39.71 7.41 -46.02
CA ALA A 87 39.93 7.17 -47.46
C ALA A 87 40.09 8.50 -48.23
N ASP A 88 41.30 8.63 -48.83
CA ASP A 88 41.84 9.56 -49.84
C ASP A 88 42.57 10.84 -49.37
#